data_AF-J4J2L4-F1
#
_entry.id   AF-J4J2L4-F1
#
_cell.length_a   1.000
_cell.length_b   1.000
_cell.length_c   1.000
_cell.angle_alpha   90.00
_cell.angle_beta   90.00
_cell.angle_gamma   90.00
#
_symmetry.space_group_name_H-M   'P 1'
#
loop_
_entity.id
_entity.type
_entity.pdbx_description
1 polymer ?
#
loop_
_entity_poly.entity_id
_entity_poly.type
_entity_poly.pdbx_seq_one_letter_code
_entity_poly.pdbx_strand_id
1 'polypeptide(L)'
;MTMRTLYDLGDAFNGVMDMALDETMDLNVLEECLQTIEADIAVKCERGIGLIRNLDTLREGMEKESKRLSEQARILKNRIESIKVWYQRNLDAMGKSKVTTTRGTMAVQNNPPALKVTDADKIPAKYFDVIPEHYELNKDAVKTALKNGEDVPGVHLEQGRSLRIR
;
A
#
# COMPACT_ATOMS: atom_id res chain seq x y z
N MET A 1 21.66 -18.02 27.45
CA MET A 1 22.35 -16.82 26.95
C MET A 1 21.30 -15.74 26.75
N THR A 2 21.33 -14.67 27.53
CA THR A 2 20.34 -13.58 27.48
C THR A 2 20.44 -12.88 26.12
N MET A 3 19.35 -12.75 25.37
CA MET A 3 19.38 -12.06 24.07
C MET A 3 19.56 -10.55 24.29
N ARG A 4 20.69 -10.01 23.86
CA ARG A 4 20.92 -8.55 23.81
C ARG A 4 20.04 -7.89 22.75
N THR A 5 19.57 -6.68 23.04
CA THR A 5 18.89 -5.80 22.08
C THR A 5 19.89 -5.02 21.24
N LEU A 6 19.45 -4.37 20.16
CA LEU A 6 20.33 -3.48 19.37
C LEU A 6 20.81 -2.28 20.21
N TYR A 7 19.98 -1.83 21.16
CA TYR A 7 20.36 -0.79 22.12
C TYR A 7 21.46 -1.29 23.06
N ASP A 8 21.30 -2.48 23.65
CA ASP A 8 22.32 -3.07 24.53
C ASP A 8 23.67 -3.28 23.81
N LEU A 9 23.65 -3.58 22.51
CA LEU A 9 24.86 -3.74 21.68
C LEU A 9 25.50 -2.38 21.35
N GLY A 10 24.70 -1.33 21.14
CA GLY A 10 25.19 0.03 21.00
C GLY A 10 25.81 0.57 22.30
N ASP A 11 25.21 0.27 23.44
CA ASP A 11 25.73 0.62 24.76
C ASP A 11 27.03 -0.15 25.08
N ALA A 12 27.11 -1.43 24.69
CA ALA A 12 28.35 -2.21 24.79
C ALA A 12 29.48 -1.60 23.95
N PHE A 13 29.17 -1.09 22.75
CA PHE A 13 30.14 -0.39 21.90
C PHE A 13 30.64 0.92 22.53
N ASN A 14 29.75 1.68 23.18
CA ASN A 14 30.14 2.88 23.93
C ASN A 14 31.07 2.53 25.11
N GLY A 15 30.82 1.43 25.83
CA GLY A 15 31.72 0.96 26.89
C GLY A 15 33.11 0.54 26.37
N VAL A 16 33.19 0.02 25.14
CA VAL A 16 34.47 -0.26 24.47
C VAL A 16 35.20 1.04 24.09
N MET A 17 34.47 2.10 23.74
CA MET A 17 35.06 3.43 23.52
C MET A 17 35.70 3.99 24.81
N ASP A 18 35.03 3.83 25.95
CA ASP A 18 35.57 4.26 27.24
C ASP A 18 36.83 3.48 27.63
N MET A 19 36.88 2.18 27.31
CA MET A 19 38.07 1.34 27.49
C MET A 19 39.23 1.75 26.57
N ALA A 20 38.95 2.20 25.35
CA ALA A 20 39.96 2.67 24.41
C ALA A 20 40.61 4.00 24.84
N LEU A 21 39.99 4.76 25.76
CA LEU A 21 40.54 6.01 26.32
C LEU A 21 41.53 5.78 27.47
N ASP A 22 41.67 4.54 27.96
CA ASP A 22 42.66 4.17 28.96
C ASP A 22 44.00 3.82 28.29
N GLU A 23 45.04 4.62 28.54
CA GLU A 23 46.38 4.43 27.97
C GLU A 23 47.08 3.13 28.41
N THR A 24 46.55 2.45 29.44
CA THR A 24 47.08 1.17 29.94
C THR A 24 46.38 -0.06 29.36
N MET A 25 45.39 0.15 28.49
CA MET A 25 44.56 -0.91 27.90
C MET A 25 45.34 -1.80 26.92
N ASP A 26 45.07 -3.11 26.96
CA ASP A 26 45.57 -4.06 25.98
C ASP A 26 44.70 -4.02 24.71
N LEU A 27 45.32 -3.66 23.60
CA LEU A 27 44.67 -3.57 22.29
C LEU A 27 44.11 -4.91 21.81
N ASN A 28 44.66 -6.05 22.25
CA ASN A 28 44.11 -7.37 21.90
C ASN A 28 42.77 -7.62 22.61
N VAL A 29 42.65 -7.20 23.87
CA VAL A 29 41.40 -7.30 24.64
C VAL A 29 40.32 -6.39 24.04
N LEU A 30 40.72 -5.21 23.57
CA LEU A 30 39.84 -4.29 22.84
C LEU A 30 39.32 -4.92 21.55
N GLU A 31 40.21 -5.56 20.76
CA GLU A 31 39.85 -6.24 19.51
C GLU A 31 38.90 -7.42 19.73
N GLU A 32 39.15 -8.27 20.73
CA GLU A 32 38.25 -9.38 21.09
C GLU A 32 36.85 -8.90 21.52
N CYS A 33 36.77 -7.78 22.26
CA CYS A 33 35.50 -7.17 22.64
C CYS A 33 34.72 -6.67 21.41
N LEU A 34 35.40 -5.98 20.47
CA LEU A 34 34.80 -5.50 19.24
C LEU A 34 34.28 -6.66 18.37
N GLN A 35 35.09 -7.70 18.18
CA GLN A 35 34.70 -8.90 17.40
C GLN A 35 33.47 -9.60 18.00
N THR A 36 33.37 -9.64 19.34
CA THR A 36 32.21 -10.22 20.03
C THR A 36 30.95 -9.40 19.79
N ILE A 37 31.03 -8.06 19.84
CA ILE A 37 29.89 -7.17 19.56
C ILE A 37 29.45 -7.32 18.10
N GLU A 38 30.39 -7.37 17.15
CA GLU A 38 30.08 -7.58 15.73
C GLU A 38 29.39 -8.92 15.48
N ALA A 39 29.86 -10.00 16.11
CA ALA A 39 29.23 -11.32 16.01
C ALA A 39 27.79 -11.32 16.56
N ASP A 40 27.57 -10.67 17.72
CA ASP A 40 26.23 -10.53 18.31
C ASP A 40 25.29 -9.71 17.41
N ILE A 41 25.79 -8.63 16.78
CA ILE A 41 25.03 -7.82 15.81
C ILE A 41 24.68 -8.67 14.59
N ALA A 42 25.63 -9.41 14.02
CA ALA A 42 25.41 -10.25 12.84
C ALA A 42 24.31 -11.29 13.09
N VAL A 43 24.37 -12.00 14.23
CA VAL A 43 23.34 -12.98 14.63
C VAL A 43 21.97 -12.31 14.82
N LYS A 44 21.92 -11.11 15.41
CA LYS A 44 20.67 -10.38 15.60
C LYS A 44 20.07 -9.94 14.26
N CYS A 45 20.89 -9.41 13.36
CA CYS A 45 20.50 -9.01 12.01
C CYS A 45 20.01 -10.22 11.20
N GLU A 46 20.70 -11.36 11.25
CA GLU A 46 20.27 -12.60 10.61
C GLU A 46 18.87 -13.04 11.08
N ARG A 47 18.66 -13.07 12.40
CA ARG A 47 17.35 -13.39 12.99
C ARG A 47 16.28 -12.37 12.58
N GLY A 48 16.63 -11.09 12.53
CA GLY A 48 15.76 -10.02 12.05
C GLY A 48 15.36 -10.21 10.58
N ILE A 49 16.31 -10.57 9.71
CA ILE A 49 16.04 -10.91 8.30
C ILE A 49 15.08 -12.10 8.22
N GLY A 50 15.31 -13.16 9.02
CA GLY A 50 14.42 -14.31 9.09
C GLY A 50 12.99 -13.93 9.49
N LEU A 51 12.83 -13.09 10.52
CA LEU A 51 11.53 -12.57 10.95
C LEU A 51 10.83 -11.78 9.83
N ILE A 52 11.55 -10.85 9.19
CA ILE A 52 11.00 -10.01 8.13
C ILE A 52 10.56 -10.86 6.93
N ARG A 53 11.38 -11.84 6.50
CA ARG A 53 11.04 -12.75 5.40
C ARG A 53 9.81 -13.61 5.72
N ASN A 54 9.68 -14.08 6.95
CA ASN A 54 8.50 -14.83 7.39
C ASN A 54 7.24 -13.97 7.36
N LEU A 55 7.32 -12.74 7.86
CA LEU A 55 6.20 -11.79 7.83
C LEU A 55 5.80 -11.42 6.39
N ASP A 56 6.76 -11.22 5.50
CA ASP A 56 6.48 -10.91 4.09
C ASP A 56 5.82 -12.09 3.37
N THR A 57 6.29 -13.32 3.62
CA THR A 57 5.64 -14.54 3.10
C THR A 57 4.19 -14.66 3.58
N LEU A 58 3.93 -14.34 4.86
CA LEU A 58 2.57 -14.32 5.40
C LEU A 58 1.70 -13.25 4.73
N ARG A 59 2.23 -12.03 4.57
CA ARG A 59 1.56 -10.91 3.88
C ARG A 59 1.16 -11.31 2.46
N GLU A 60 2.06 -11.89 1.69
CA GLU A 60 1.78 -12.34 0.31
C GLU A 60 0.67 -13.40 0.26
N GLY A 61 0.68 -14.36 1.21
CA GLY A 61 -0.38 -15.35 1.35
C GLY A 61 -1.74 -14.71 1.63
N MET A 62 -1.80 -13.73 2.54
CA MET A 62 -3.01 -12.98 2.87
C MET A 62 -3.53 -12.16 1.69
N GLU A 63 -2.65 -11.49 0.94
CA GLU A 63 -3.04 -10.72 -0.26
C GLU A 63 -3.62 -11.61 -1.35
N LYS A 64 -3.01 -12.78 -1.59
CA LYS A 64 -3.51 -13.77 -2.55
C LYS A 64 -4.91 -14.25 -2.18
N GLU A 65 -5.12 -14.56 -0.90
CA GLU A 65 -6.41 -15.02 -0.40
C GLU A 65 -7.47 -13.92 -0.43
N SER A 66 -7.11 -12.69 -0.07
CA SER A 66 -7.97 -11.51 -0.19
C SER A 66 -8.44 -11.29 -1.63
N LYS A 67 -7.53 -11.39 -2.61
CA LYS A 67 -7.87 -11.31 -4.04
C LYS A 67 -8.83 -12.43 -4.45
N ARG A 68 -8.59 -13.67 -4.01
CA ARG A 68 -9.46 -14.83 -4.29
C ARG A 68 -10.88 -14.62 -3.74
N LEU A 69 -11.01 -14.20 -2.49
CA LEU A 69 -12.30 -13.93 -1.85
C LEU A 69 -13.03 -12.75 -2.49
N SER A 70 -12.32 -11.69 -2.82
CA SER A 70 -12.88 -10.51 -3.50
C SER A 70 -13.44 -10.87 -4.88
N GLU A 71 -12.72 -11.71 -5.65
CA GLU A 71 -13.18 -12.21 -6.94
C GLU A 71 -14.43 -13.09 -6.79
N GLN A 72 -14.46 -13.99 -5.80
CA GLN A 72 -15.66 -14.80 -5.51
C GLN A 72 -16.86 -13.94 -5.13
N ALA A 73 -16.67 -12.92 -4.30
CA ALA A 73 -17.71 -11.97 -3.94
C ALA A 73 -18.23 -11.22 -5.17
N ARG A 74 -17.34 -10.82 -6.10
CA ARG A 74 -17.71 -10.19 -7.37
C ARG A 74 -18.56 -11.13 -8.25
N ILE A 75 -18.19 -12.40 -8.35
CA ILE A 75 -18.96 -13.40 -9.10
C ILE A 75 -20.37 -13.56 -8.51
N LEU A 76 -20.48 -13.70 -7.18
CA LEU A 76 -21.77 -13.81 -6.51
C LEU A 76 -22.63 -12.57 -6.70
N LYS A 77 -22.05 -11.37 -6.59
CA LYS A 77 -22.74 -10.11 -6.88
C LYS A 77 -23.31 -10.10 -8.30
N ASN A 78 -22.51 -10.45 -9.31
CA ASN A 78 -22.95 -10.50 -10.70
C ASN A 78 -24.08 -11.53 -10.91
N ARG A 79 -23.99 -12.68 -10.23
CA ARG A 79 -25.03 -13.72 -10.27
C ARG A 79 -26.34 -13.22 -9.65
N ILE A 80 -26.28 -12.55 -8.51
CA ILE A 80 -27.45 -11.95 -7.84
C ILE A 80 -28.10 -10.91 -8.76
N GLU A 81 -27.32 -10.01 -9.37
CA GLU A 81 -27.84 -9.00 -10.29
C GLU A 81 -28.48 -9.65 -11.54
N SER A 82 -27.87 -10.70 -12.09
CA SER A 82 -28.46 -11.45 -13.20
C SER A 82 -29.82 -12.07 -12.83
N ILE A 83 -29.95 -12.60 -11.61
CA ILE A 83 -31.21 -13.15 -11.09
C ILE A 83 -32.26 -12.04 -10.91
N LYS A 84 -31.87 -10.88 -10.36
CA LYS A 84 -32.78 -9.73 -10.23
C LYS A 84 -33.30 -9.26 -11.60
N VAL A 85 -32.42 -9.14 -12.59
CA VAL A 85 -32.81 -8.79 -13.97
C VAL A 85 -33.76 -9.83 -14.57
N TRP A 86 -33.51 -11.12 -14.31
CA TRP A 86 -34.42 -12.18 -14.75
C TRP A 86 -35.81 -12.02 -14.11
N TYR A 87 -35.91 -11.80 -12.80
CA TYR A 87 -37.19 -11.57 -12.13
C TYR A 87 -37.88 -10.30 -12.61
N GLN A 88 -37.15 -9.21 -12.79
CA GLN A 88 -37.68 -7.95 -13.34
C GLN A 88 -38.35 -8.21 -14.71
N ARG A 89 -37.64 -8.83 -15.65
CA ARG A 89 -38.18 -9.14 -16.99
C ARG A 89 -39.44 -10.00 -16.94
N ASN A 90 -39.46 -10.99 -16.05
CA ASN A 90 -40.62 -11.88 -15.91
C ASN A 90 -41.83 -11.15 -15.28
N LEU A 91 -41.59 -10.31 -14.27
CA LEU A 91 -42.63 -9.49 -13.66
C LEU A 91 -43.22 -8.48 -14.65
N ASP A 92 -42.37 -7.82 -15.45
CA ASP A 92 -42.79 -6.92 -16.52
C ASP A 92 -43.63 -7.66 -17.57
N ALA A 93 -43.18 -8.84 -18.02
CA ALA A 93 -43.92 -9.68 -18.99
C ALA A 93 -45.28 -10.17 -18.46
N MET A 94 -45.40 -10.37 -17.14
CA MET A 94 -46.66 -10.73 -16.48
C MET A 94 -47.54 -9.51 -16.15
N GLY A 95 -47.08 -8.28 -16.42
CA GLY A 95 -47.78 -7.05 -16.04
C GLY A 95 -47.88 -6.85 -14.52
N LYS A 96 -46.99 -7.47 -13.73
CA LYS A 96 -46.99 -7.38 -12.27
C LYS A 96 -45.88 -6.44 -11.79
N SER A 97 -46.25 -5.30 -11.24
CA SER A 97 -45.29 -4.36 -10.64
C SER A 97 -44.82 -4.77 -9.24
N LYS A 98 -45.55 -5.66 -8.55
CA LYS A 98 -45.26 -6.05 -7.15
C LYS A 98 -45.74 -7.47 -6.82
N VAL A 99 -44.94 -8.20 -6.05
CA VAL A 99 -45.27 -9.50 -5.45
C VAL A 99 -44.82 -9.51 -3.99
N THR A 100 -45.76 -9.73 -3.07
CA THR A 100 -45.49 -9.80 -1.62
C THR A 100 -45.53 -11.25 -1.16
N THR A 101 -44.53 -11.63 -0.36
CA THR A 101 -44.37 -12.96 0.23
C THR A 101 -44.10 -12.85 1.73
N THR A 102 -44.08 -13.97 2.44
CA THR A 102 -43.70 -14.01 3.87
C THR A 102 -42.25 -13.63 4.13
N ARG A 103 -41.37 -13.73 3.12
CA ARG A 103 -39.93 -13.42 3.24
C ARG A 103 -39.58 -12.00 2.78
N GLY A 104 -40.54 -11.25 2.25
CA GLY A 104 -40.34 -9.91 1.71
C GLY A 104 -41.15 -9.64 0.45
N THR A 105 -40.94 -8.46 -0.13
CA THR A 105 -41.64 -7.99 -1.33
C THR A 105 -40.65 -7.79 -2.47
N MET A 106 -40.96 -8.32 -3.64
CA MET A 106 -40.33 -7.93 -4.90
C MET A 106 -41.18 -6.85 -5.57
N ALA A 107 -40.57 -5.73 -5.93
CA ALA A 107 -41.25 -4.65 -6.65
C ALA A 107 -40.36 -4.17 -7.79
N VAL A 108 -40.98 -3.96 -8.96
CA VAL A 108 -40.34 -3.28 -10.09
C VAL A 108 -40.81 -1.84 -10.04
N GLN A 109 -39.85 -0.91 -10.04
CA GLN A 109 -40.09 0.53 -9.99
C GLN A 109 -39.23 1.22 -11.04
N ASN A 110 -39.67 2.40 -11.47
CA ASN A 110 -38.88 3.22 -12.38
C ASN A 110 -37.64 3.74 -11.66
N ASN A 111 -36.47 3.54 -12.28
CA ASN A 111 -35.25 4.22 -11.86
C ASN A 111 -35.35 5.71 -12.17
N PRO A 112 -34.62 6.57 -11.44
CA PRO A 112 -34.47 7.97 -11.82
C PRO A 112 -34.05 8.09 -13.29
N PRO A 113 -34.58 9.07 -14.05
CA PRO A 113 -34.20 9.28 -15.43
C PRO A 113 -32.69 9.43 -15.56
N ALA A 114 -32.06 8.53 -16.31
CA ALA A 114 -30.64 8.65 -16.62
C ALA A 114 -30.46 9.70 -17.72
N LEU A 115 -29.60 10.70 -17.49
CA LEU A 115 -29.16 11.61 -18.53
C LEU A 115 -28.34 10.82 -19.56
N LYS A 116 -28.88 10.67 -20.77
CA LYS A 116 -28.16 10.12 -21.91
C LYS A 116 -27.82 11.25 -22.85
N VAL A 117 -26.53 11.58 -22.94
CA VAL A 117 -26.02 12.53 -23.94
C VAL A 117 -25.92 11.79 -25.27
N THR A 118 -26.72 12.20 -26.24
CA THR A 118 -26.69 11.66 -27.61
C THR A 118 -25.72 12.40 -28.52
N ASP A 119 -25.54 13.70 -28.26
CA ASP A 119 -24.67 14.60 -29.02
C ASP A 119 -24.23 15.73 -28.08
N ALA A 120 -22.96 15.70 -27.69
CA ALA A 120 -22.40 16.66 -26.75
C ALA A 120 -22.23 18.05 -27.37
N ASP A 121 -22.01 18.14 -28.68
CA ASP A 121 -21.71 19.40 -29.37
C ASP A 121 -22.94 20.30 -29.49
N LYS A 122 -24.14 19.71 -29.38
CA LYS A 122 -25.41 20.44 -29.32
C LYS A 122 -25.77 20.95 -27.93
N ILE A 123 -25.04 20.54 -26.89
CA ILE A 123 -25.32 20.97 -25.52
C ILE A 123 -24.79 22.40 -25.35
N PRO A 124 -25.64 23.36 -24.92
CA PRO A 124 -25.16 24.72 -24.66
C PRO A 124 -24.04 24.78 -23.62
N ALA A 125 -23.03 25.62 -23.85
CA ALA A 125 -21.86 25.78 -22.99
C ALA A 125 -22.19 26.02 -21.49
N LYS A 126 -23.35 26.61 -21.19
CA LYS A 126 -23.84 26.83 -19.82
C LYS A 126 -24.05 25.56 -18.99
N TYR A 127 -24.10 24.39 -19.61
CA TYR A 127 -24.25 23.09 -18.94
C TYR A 127 -22.92 22.35 -18.77
N PHE A 128 -21.82 22.94 -19.22
CA PHE A 128 -20.48 22.40 -19.02
C PHE A 128 -19.80 23.16 -17.89
N ASP A 129 -19.24 22.41 -16.94
CA ASP A 129 -18.28 22.96 -15.99
C ASP A 129 -16.96 23.21 -16.73
N VAL A 130 -16.47 24.45 -16.70
CA VAL A 130 -15.13 24.78 -17.21
C VAL A 130 -14.13 24.29 -16.18
N ILE A 131 -13.58 23.10 -16.39
CA ILE A 131 -12.46 22.60 -15.61
C ILE A 131 -11.21 23.31 -16.16
N PRO A 132 -10.57 24.24 -15.42
CA PRO A 132 -9.32 24.85 -15.87
C PRO A 132 -8.29 23.75 -16.09
N GLU A 133 -7.46 23.89 -17.13
CA GLU A 133 -6.44 22.91 -17.51
C GLU A 133 -5.71 22.39 -16.27
N HIS A 134 -5.90 21.10 -15.98
CA HIS A 134 -5.27 20.48 -14.84
C HIS A 134 -3.79 20.27 -15.18
N TYR A 135 -2.94 21.19 -14.73
CA TYR A 135 -1.50 21.05 -14.85
C TYR A 135 -1.00 20.07 -13.77
N GLU A 136 -0.82 18.81 -14.14
CA GLU A 136 -0.12 17.84 -13.31
C GLU A 136 1.39 18.05 -13.41
N LEU A 137 2.05 18.20 -12.27
CA LEU A 137 3.51 18.26 -12.20
C LEU A 137 4.10 16.93 -12.69
N ASN A 138 4.79 16.96 -13.82
CA ASN A 138 5.59 15.83 -14.26
C ASN A 138 6.85 15.72 -13.38
N LYS A 139 6.72 15.01 -12.27
CA LYS A 139 7.78 14.83 -11.27
C LYS A 139 9.04 14.20 -11.87
N ASP A 140 8.91 13.33 -12.87
CA ASP A 140 10.07 12.68 -13.50
C ASP A 140 10.84 13.65 -14.39
N ALA A 141 10.15 14.52 -15.14
CA ALA A 141 10.77 15.59 -15.91
C ALA A 141 11.51 16.57 -14.99
N VAL A 142 10.86 17.00 -13.90
CA VAL A 142 11.46 17.89 -12.90
C VAL A 142 12.67 17.26 -12.21
N LYS A 143 12.57 15.97 -11.83
CA LYS A 143 13.69 15.23 -11.24
C LYS A 143 14.86 15.08 -12.21
N THR A 144 14.59 14.98 -13.51
CA THR A 144 15.62 14.89 -14.55
C THR A 144 16.29 16.25 -14.77
N ALA A 145 15.51 17.34 -14.84
CA ALA A 145 16.02 18.71 -14.92
C ALA A 145 16.95 19.05 -13.74
N LEU A 146 16.49 18.80 -12.50
CA LEU A 146 17.29 19.00 -11.29
C LEU A 146 18.59 18.16 -11.28
N LYS A 147 18.56 16.94 -11.81
CA LYS A 147 19.77 16.09 -11.95
C LYS A 147 20.74 16.60 -13.00
N ASN A 148 20.23 17.24 -14.05
CA ASN A 148 21.03 17.83 -15.12
C ASN A 148 21.60 19.21 -14.76
N GLY A 149 21.30 19.72 -13.56
CA GLY A 149 21.79 21.00 -13.05
C GLY A 149 20.92 22.21 -13.42
N GLU A 150 19.70 21.99 -13.90
CA GLU A 150 18.72 23.06 -14.10
C GLU A 150 18.09 23.45 -12.75
N ASP A 151 18.02 24.76 -12.48
CA ASP A 151 17.35 25.29 -11.30
C ASP A 151 15.84 25.38 -11.55
N VAL A 152 15.06 24.58 -10.81
CA VAL A 152 13.59 24.58 -10.89
C VAL A 152 13.05 25.15 -9.57
N PRO A 153 12.49 26.37 -9.56
CA PRO A 153 11.97 26.98 -8.34
C PRO A 153 10.87 26.14 -7.67
N GLY A 154 10.97 25.99 -6.35
CA GLY A 154 9.95 25.31 -5.53
C GLY A 154 10.13 23.80 -5.36
N VAL A 155 11.24 23.22 -5.82
CA VAL A 155 11.55 21.79 -5.68
C VAL A 155 13.02 21.57 -5.31
N HIS A 156 13.29 20.57 -4.47
CA HIS A 156 14.64 20.15 -4.12
C HIS A 156 14.72 18.62 -4.03
N LEU A 157 15.91 18.06 -4.26
CA LEU A 157 16.16 16.63 -4.13
C LEU A 157 16.62 16.30 -2.70
N GLU A 158 15.83 15.52 -1.98
CA GLU A 158 16.25 14.90 -0.71
C GLU A 158 16.55 13.42 -0.91
N GLN A 159 17.67 12.96 -0.32
CA GLN A 159 18.04 11.54 -0.31
C GLN A 159 17.94 10.98 1.11
N GLY A 160 16.88 10.21 1.37
CA GLY A 160 16.77 9.38 2.57
C GLY A 160 17.59 8.09 2.45
N ARG A 161 17.87 7.46 3.60
CA ARG A 161 18.47 6.12 3.68
C ARG A 161 17.43 5.15 4.23
N SER A 162 17.29 3.98 3.61
CA SER A 162 16.41 2.90 4.08
C SER A 162 17.17 1.57 4.10
N LEU A 163 16.85 0.70 5.05
CA LEU A 163 17.41 -0.65 5.09
C LEU A 163 16.93 -1.44 3.88
N ARG A 164 17.85 -2.12 3.19
CA ARG A 164 17.53 -3.01 2.07
C ARG A 164 18.09 -4.40 2.35
N ILE A 165 17.20 -5.39 2.42
CA ILE A 165 17.56 -6.81 2.50
C ILE A 165 17.58 -7.36 1.08
N ARG A 166 18.66 -8.01 0.66
CA ARG A 166 18.79 -8.69 -0.64
C ARG A 166 18.80 -10.21 -0.47
#